data_AF-A0A496RLX8-F1
#
_entry.id   AF-A0A496RLX8-F1
#
_cell.length_a   1.000
_cell.length_b   1.000
_cell.length_c   1.000
_cell.angle_alpha   90.00
_cell.angle_beta   90.00
_cell.angle_gamma   90.00
#
_symmetry.space_group_name_H-M   'P 1'
#
loop_
_entity.id
_entity.type
_entity.pdbx_description
1 polymer ?
#
loop_
_entity_poly.entity_id
_entity_poly.type
_entity_poly.pdbx_seq_one_letter_code
_entity_poly.pdbx_strand_id
1 'polypeptide(L)'
;MQINELWKNQKEFNEKVIGKRLKDLSQSEKQYWTKELILCLISECNELLREIAWKVHRKEDIRIIPSNLLEEWIDIFKYWLSIGLIWQFDAKQLWEEYWRKSAVVEQRWTQEQMLNRFDKIVAVDIDGVLYDYPKEFFKFIQDKTGIKIEREIKNYDLYVELSKEFSIPVLSRLKDEYRQSGYLKKGLPIDGSREFLKSLKQMGFGITLMTAREYKKYKRIYGDTLEWLRENDMMFDGIVWSEKKEEAVYRSFPNLAFAVEDNLDNANKIAMLGIKVFLLDKSYNKGKTNNKVIRVKNFDDIIGRLK
;
A
#
# COMPACT_ATOMS: atom_id res chain seq x y z
N MET A 1 -18.02 21.34 3.88
CA MET A 1 -19.28 21.93 3.39
C MET A 1 -19.17 22.29 1.91
N GLN A 2 -18.18 23.11 1.51
CA GLN A 2 -18.01 23.59 0.13
C GLN A 2 -17.77 22.49 -0.95
N ILE A 3 -16.94 21.47 -0.68
CA ILE A 3 -16.67 20.41 -1.69
C ILE A 3 -17.91 19.56 -2.02
N ASN A 4 -18.82 19.39 -1.06
CA ASN A 4 -20.05 18.62 -1.26
C ASN A 4 -21.02 19.37 -2.18
N GLU A 5 -21.05 20.70 -2.10
CA GLU A 5 -21.86 21.55 -2.98
C GLU A 5 -21.35 21.48 -4.42
N LEU A 6 -20.02 21.52 -4.62
CA LEU A 6 -19.39 21.31 -5.93
C LEU A 6 -19.76 19.94 -6.51
N TRP A 7 -19.66 18.87 -5.70
CA TRP A 7 -20.03 17.51 -6.11
C TRP A 7 -21.49 17.40 -6.55
N LYS A 8 -22.39 18.02 -5.77
CA LYS A 8 -23.82 18.03 -6.07
C LYS A 8 -24.11 18.80 -7.35
N ASN A 9 -23.57 20.00 -7.50
CA ASN A 9 -23.77 20.84 -8.69
C ASN A 9 -23.28 20.13 -9.97
N GLN A 10 -22.06 19.57 -9.92
CA GLN A 10 -21.50 18.87 -11.07
C GLN A 10 -22.28 17.58 -11.39
N LYS A 11 -22.75 16.85 -10.38
CA LYS A 11 -23.61 15.68 -10.59
C LYS A 11 -24.90 16.04 -11.30
N GLU A 12 -25.60 17.08 -10.85
CA GLU A 12 -26.84 17.54 -11.47
C GLU A 12 -26.63 17.97 -12.92
N PHE A 13 -25.50 18.62 -13.23
CA PHE A 13 -25.13 18.96 -14.60
C PHE A 13 -24.88 17.71 -15.45
N ASN A 14 -24.11 16.74 -14.95
CA ASN A 14 -23.81 15.51 -15.68
C ASN A 14 -25.07 14.70 -15.97
N GLU A 15 -26.00 14.58 -15.01
CA GLU A 15 -27.27 13.87 -15.23
C GLU A 15 -28.15 14.54 -16.29
N LYS A 16 -28.09 15.88 -16.40
CA LYS A 16 -28.76 16.63 -17.49
C LYS A 16 -28.13 16.35 -18.84
N VAL A 17 -26.80 16.43 -18.95
CA VAL A 17 -26.07 16.21 -20.22
C VAL A 17 -26.23 14.78 -20.72
N ILE A 18 -26.17 13.80 -19.80
CA ILE A 18 -26.30 12.38 -20.13
C ILE A 18 -27.77 11.98 -20.36
N GLY A 19 -28.72 12.74 -19.80
CA GLY A 19 -30.14 12.42 -19.86
C GLY A 19 -30.54 11.22 -18.99
N LYS A 20 -29.68 10.83 -18.04
CA LYS A 20 -29.87 9.66 -17.16
C LYS A 20 -29.22 9.91 -15.81
N ARG A 21 -29.80 9.34 -14.74
CA ARG A 21 -29.16 9.39 -13.42
C ARG A 21 -27.88 8.57 -13.43
N LEU A 22 -26.80 9.08 -12.84
CA LEU A 22 -25.49 8.41 -12.93
C LEU A 22 -25.49 7.01 -12.30
N LYS A 23 -26.29 6.82 -11.25
CA LYS A 23 -26.48 5.53 -10.58
C LYS A 23 -27.11 4.46 -11.46
N ASP A 24 -27.85 4.86 -12.50
CA ASP A 24 -28.58 3.96 -13.38
C ASP A 24 -27.74 3.58 -14.63
N LEU A 25 -26.49 4.08 -14.75
CA LEU A 25 -25.58 3.73 -15.84
C LEU A 25 -25.06 2.29 -15.70
N SER A 26 -25.18 1.52 -16.78
CA SER A 26 -24.54 0.23 -16.96
C SER A 26 -23.01 0.36 -17.00
N GLN A 27 -22.31 -0.75 -16.85
CA GLN A 27 -20.85 -0.75 -16.86
C GLN A 27 -20.26 -0.29 -18.20
N SER A 28 -20.89 -0.66 -19.33
CA SER A 28 -20.49 -0.21 -20.66
C SER A 28 -20.74 1.29 -20.86
N GLU A 29 -21.87 1.81 -20.38
CA GLU A 29 -22.16 3.26 -20.40
C GLU A 29 -21.14 4.04 -19.55
N LYS A 30 -20.80 3.54 -18.35
CA LYS A 30 -19.77 4.16 -17.50
C LYS A 30 -18.41 4.21 -18.19
N GLN A 31 -18.02 3.12 -18.86
CA GLN A 31 -16.79 3.07 -19.65
C GLN A 31 -16.81 4.05 -20.83
N TYR A 32 -17.92 4.10 -21.56
CA TYR A 32 -18.12 5.03 -22.66
C TYR A 32 -17.98 6.49 -22.20
N TRP A 33 -18.73 6.90 -21.18
CA TRP A 33 -18.67 8.27 -20.67
C TRP A 33 -17.33 8.61 -20.04
N THR A 34 -16.67 7.65 -19.38
CA THR A 34 -15.29 7.87 -18.89
C THR A 34 -14.36 8.24 -20.04
N LYS A 35 -14.45 7.54 -21.18
CA LYS A 35 -13.65 7.84 -22.36
C LYS A 35 -14.00 9.22 -22.95
N GLU A 36 -15.28 9.54 -23.13
CA GLU A 36 -15.70 10.85 -23.66
C GLU A 36 -15.24 12.01 -22.75
N LEU A 37 -15.42 11.89 -21.44
CA LEU A 37 -14.99 12.91 -20.47
C LEU A 37 -13.46 13.09 -20.43
N ILE A 38 -12.68 12.02 -20.61
CA ILE A 38 -11.22 12.12 -20.73
C ILE A 38 -10.82 12.87 -22.01
N LEU A 39 -11.52 12.64 -23.12
CA LEU A 39 -11.25 13.37 -24.37
C LEU A 39 -11.56 14.86 -24.23
N CYS A 40 -12.69 15.22 -23.59
CA CYS A 40 -12.98 16.61 -23.24
C CYS A 40 -11.90 17.20 -22.33
N LEU A 41 -11.51 16.49 -21.27
CA LEU A 41 -10.44 16.93 -20.36
C LEU A 41 -9.13 17.22 -21.10
N ILE A 42 -8.75 16.39 -22.07
CA ILE A 42 -7.57 16.61 -22.91
C ILE A 42 -7.74 17.86 -23.80
N SER A 43 -8.94 18.11 -24.30
CA SER A 43 -9.26 19.34 -25.03
C SER A 43 -9.03 20.57 -24.13
N GLU A 44 -9.58 20.58 -22.92
CA GLU A 44 -9.40 21.68 -21.94
C GLU A 44 -7.93 21.90 -21.55
N CYS A 45 -7.15 20.83 -21.43
CA CYS A 45 -5.70 20.96 -21.25
C CYS A 45 -5.03 21.70 -22.41
N ASN A 46 -5.49 21.50 -23.65
CA ASN A 46 -4.97 22.23 -24.82
C ASN A 46 -5.46 23.68 -24.87
N GLU A 47 -6.67 23.97 -24.38
CA GLU A 47 -7.20 25.33 -24.21
C GLU A 47 -6.31 26.11 -23.24
N LEU A 48 -6.06 25.56 -22.05
CA LEU A 48 -5.16 26.14 -21.05
C LEU A 48 -3.75 26.37 -21.60
N LEU A 49 -3.22 25.45 -22.43
CA LEU A 49 -1.92 25.62 -23.08
C LEU A 49 -1.90 26.82 -24.03
N ARG A 50 -3.00 27.15 -24.71
CA ARG A 50 -3.07 28.31 -25.63
C ARG A 50 -2.97 29.65 -24.90
N GLU A 51 -3.27 29.68 -23.60
CA GLU A 51 -3.20 30.89 -22.77
C GLU A 51 -1.78 31.20 -22.26
N ILE A 52 -0.78 30.36 -22.57
CA ILE A 52 0.64 30.58 -22.24
C ILE A 52 1.56 30.39 -23.45
N ALA A 53 2.75 31.01 -23.39
CA ALA A 53 3.83 30.78 -24.35
C ALA A 53 4.48 29.41 -24.14
N TRP A 54 3.81 28.34 -24.57
CA TRP A 54 4.23 26.96 -24.28
C TRP A 54 5.20 26.36 -25.32
N LYS A 55 5.25 26.90 -26.55
CA LYS A 55 6.11 26.35 -27.60
C LYS A 55 7.57 26.74 -27.36
N VAL A 56 8.31 25.83 -26.73
CA VAL A 56 9.73 26.00 -26.36
C VAL A 56 10.67 26.43 -27.50
N HIS A 57 10.30 26.17 -28.76
CA HIS A 57 11.09 26.52 -29.95
C HIS A 57 10.65 27.82 -30.63
N ARG A 58 9.63 28.51 -30.11
CA ARG A 58 9.14 29.78 -30.63
C ARG A 58 9.26 30.86 -29.57
N LYS A 59 9.69 32.06 -29.97
CA LYS A 59 9.54 33.26 -29.14
C LYS A 59 8.14 33.81 -29.40
N GLU A 60 7.17 33.30 -28.65
CA GLU A 60 5.79 33.81 -28.67
C GLU A 60 5.68 34.91 -27.60
N ASP A 61 5.29 36.11 -28.01
CA ASP A 61 4.98 37.22 -27.10
C ASP A 61 3.48 37.21 -26.83
N ILE A 62 3.06 36.33 -25.92
CA ILE A 62 1.66 36.17 -25.52
C ILE A 62 1.44 36.96 -24.24
N ARG A 63 0.47 37.88 -24.27
CA ARG A 63 -0.01 38.52 -23.04
C ARG A 63 -0.80 37.50 -22.23
N ILE A 64 -0.24 37.07 -21.10
CA ILE A 64 -0.92 36.15 -20.17
C ILE A 64 -2.07 36.89 -19.47
N ILE A 65 -3.27 36.30 -19.53
CA ILE A 65 -4.46 36.81 -18.86
C ILE A 65 -4.86 35.81 -17.76
N PRO A 66 -4.62 36.12 -16.47
CA PRO A 66 -4.88 35.18 -15.37
C PRO A 66 -6.33 34.70 -15.24
N SER A 67 -7.32 35.51 -15.64
CA SER A 67 -8.72 35.10 -15.60
C SER A 67 -9.04 33.98 -16.60
N ASN A 68 -8.46 34.02 -17.80
CA ASN A 68 -8.62 32.95 -18.78
C ASN A 68 -7.99 31.66 -18.26
N LEU A 69 -6.78 31.74 -17.70
CA LEU A 69 -6.12 30.59 -17.08
C LEU A 69 -6.97 29.96 -15.97
N LEU A 70 -7.61 30.79 -15.14
CA LEU A 70 -8.47 30.32 -14.06
C LEU A 70 -9.71 29.60 -14.62
N GLU A 71 -10.33 30.14 -15.67
CA GLU A 71 -11.51 29.54 -16.32
C GLU A 71 -11.17 28.17 -16.91
N GLU A 72 -10.13 28.09 -17.75
CA GLU A 72 -9.69 26.84 -18.37
C GLU A 72 -9.26 25.79 -17.32
N TRP A 73 -8.61 26.23 -16.23
CA TRP A 73 -8.27 25.34 -15.11
C TRP A 73 -9.50 24.77 -14.41
N ILE A 74 -10.56 25.59 -14.27
CA ILE A 74 -11.83 25.13 -13.70
C ILE A 74 -12.53 24.15 -14.64
N ASP A 75 -12.46 24.32 -15.95
CA ASP A 75 -13.05 23.38 -16.90
C ASP A 75 -12.36 22.01 -16.88
N ILE A 76 -11.02 21.99 -16.81
CA ILE A 76 -10.25 20.75 -16.54
C ILE A 76 -10.76 20.09 -15.25
N PHE A 77 -10.91 20.87 -14.17
CA PHE A 77 -11.38 20.37 -12.89
C PHE A 77 -12.80 19.79 -12.97
N LYS A 78 -13.72 20.42 -13.70
CA LYS A 78 -15.10 19.95 -13.88
C LYS A 78 -15.18 18.62 -14.63
N TYR A 79 -14.37 18.42 -15.67
CA TYR A 79 -14.29 17.12 -16.34
C TYR A 79 -13.64 16.04 -15.46
N TRP A 80 -12.60 16.40 -14.71
CA TRP A 80 -11.98 15.50 -13.76
C TRP A 80 -12.97 15.04 -12.66
N LEU A 81 -13.74 15.95 -12.09
CA LEU A 81 -14.82 15.64 -11.15
C LEU A 81 -15.87 14.71 -11.77
N SER A 82 -16.25 15.01 -13.00
CA SER A 82 -17.25 14.23 -13.74
C SER A 82 -16.85 12.76 -13.88
N ILE A 83 -15.57 12.47 -14.13
CA ILE A 83 -15.06 11.10 -14.18
C ILE A 83 -15.32 10.38 -12.85
N GLY A 84 -15.00 11.00 -11.71
CA GLY A 84 -15.27 10.41 -10.39
C GLY A 84 -16.76 10.16 -10.14
N LEU A 85 -17.61 11.09 -10.55
CA LEU A 85 -19.06 11.01 -10.42
C LEU A 85 -19.69 9.87 -11.25
N ILE A 86 -19.17 9.58 -12.45
CA ILE A 86 -19.60 8.43 -13.27
C ILE A 86 -19.41 7.11 -12.52
N TRP A 87 -18.33 7.00 -11.75
CA TRP A 87 -18.02 5.85 -10.91
C TRP A 87 -18.66 5.90 -9.52
N GLN A 88 -19.48 6.92 -9.27
CA GLN A 88 -20.19 7.16 -8.00
C GLN A 88 -19.25 7.36 -6.80
N PHE A 89 -18.06 7.90 -7.04
CA PHE A 89 -17.22 8.35 -5.95
C PHE A 89 -17.80 9.62 -5.34
N ASP A 90 -17.82 9.68 -4.01
CA ASP A 90 -18.22 10.87 -3.27
C ASP A 90 -17.03 11.72 -2.82
N ALA A 91 -17.32 12.94 -2.34
CA ALA A 91 -16.29 13.87 -1.91
C ALA A 91 -15.49 13.38 -0.69
N LYS A 92 -16.09 12.54 0.16
CA LYS A 92 -15.39 11.95 1.31
C LYS A 92 -14.37 10.91 0.82
N GLN A 93 -14.77 10.06 -0.11
CA GLN A 93 -13.88 9.08 -0.74
C GLN A 93 -12.72 9.76 -1.46
N LEU A 94 -12.97 10.87 -2.19
CA LEU A 94 -11.89 11.65 -2.77
C LEU A 94 -10.91 12.14 -1.70
N TRP A 95 -11.43 12.79 -0.65
CA TRP A 95 -10.61 13.38 0.40
C TRP A 95 -9.71 12.34 1.08
N GLU A 96 -10.31 11.22 1.49
CA GLU A 96 -9.60 10.12 2.13
C GLU A 96 -8.53 9.53 1.21
N GLU A 97 -8.87 9.29 -0.06
CA GLU A 97 -7.96 8.71 -1.05
C GLU A 97 -6.82 9.66 -1.42
N TYR A 98 -7.07 10.97 -1.48
CA TYR A 98 -6.03 11.98 -1.74
C TYR A 98 -4.94 11.96 -0.66
N TRP A 99 -5.34 12.02 0.61
CA TRP A 99 -4.37 12.00 1.71
C TRP A 99 -3.66 10.66 1.82
N ARG A 100 -4.39 9.56 1.62
CA ARG A 100 -3.80 8.21 1.55
C ARG A 100 -2.74 8.14 0.44
N LYS A 101 -3.03 8.66 -0.75
CA LYS A 101 -2.09 8.66 -1.88
C LYS A 101 -0.92 9.62 -1.67
N SER A 102 -1.14 10.76 -1.02
CA SER A 102 -0.10 11.73 -0.70
C SER A 102 0.96 11.11 0.21
N ALA A 103 0.55 10.39 1.26
CA ALA A 103 1.47 9.64 2.12
C ALA A 103 2.32 8.61 1.34
N VAL A 104 1.73 7.96 0.33
CA VAL A 104 2.47 7.01 -0.55
C VAL A 104 3.55 7.73 -1.37
N VAL A 105 3.25 8.91 -1.92
CA VAL A 105 4.20 9.67 -2.74
C VAL A 105 5.32 10.22 -1.86
N GLU A 106 4.99 10.78 -0.71
CA GLU A 106 5.96 11.31 0.25
C GLU A 106 6.89 10.21 0.78
N GLN A 107 6.36 9.03 1.10
CA GLN A 107 7.19 7.91 1.54
C GLN A 107 8.17 7.44 0.46
N ARG A 108 7.75 7.39 -0.82
CA ARG A 108 8.65 7.03 -1.93
C ARG A 108 9.77 8.03 -2.07
N TRP A 109 9.44 9.32 -2.05
CA TRP A 109 10.44 10.38 -2.12
C TRP A 109 11.41 10.29 -0.95
N THR A 110 10.90 10.12 0.27
CA THR A 110 11.72 9.99 1.50
C THR A 110 12.68 8.80 1.39
N GLN A 111 12.18 7.65 0.95
CA GLN A 111 12.98 6.44 0.77
C GLN A 111 14.15 6.65 -0.21
N GLU A 112 13.89 7.31 -1.36
CA GLU A 112 14.92 7.62 -2.36
C GLU A 112 16.01 8.55 -1.80
N GLN A 113 15.65 9.48 -0.90
CA GLN A 113 16.59 10.42 -0.31
C GLN A 113 17.38 9.85 0.90
N MET A 114 16.78 8.90 1.63
CA MET A 114 17.27 8.50 2.97
C MET A 114 18.04 7.19 3.00
N LEU A 115 17.70 6.19 2.16
CA LEU A 115 18.28 4.85 2.31
C LEU A 115 19.81 4.82 2.17
N ASN A 116 20.38 5.67 1.30
CA ASN A 116 21.82 5.75 1.09
C ASN A 116 22.58 6.46 2.22
N ARG A 117 21.90 6.96 3.26
CA ARG A 117 22.50 7.71 4.37
C ARG A 117 22.87 6.87 5.59
N PHE A 118 22.44 5.62 5.62
CA PHE A 118 22.70 4.74 6.76
C PHE A 118 23.91 3.84 6.48
N ASP A 119 24.85 3.76 7.42
CA ASP A 119 26.00 2.86 7.32
C ASP A 119 25.60 1.39 7.48
N LYS A 120 24.56 1.12 8.29
CA LYS A 120 24.01 -0.21 8.53
C LYS A 120 22.50 -0.21 8.35
N ILE A 121 22.01 -1.10 7.50
CA ILE A 121 20.57 -1.28 7.28
C ILE A 121 20.13 -2.60 7.90
N VAL A 122 18.90 -2.66 8.39
CA VAL A 122 18.22 -3.90 8.78
C VAL A 122 16.96 -4.07 7.94
N ALA A 123 16.67 -5.30 7.55
CA ALA A 123 15.47 -5.65 6.79
C ALA A 123 14.49 -6.37 7.72
N VAL A 124 13.27 -5.87 7.86
CA VAL A 124 12.27 -6.43 8.78
C VAL A 124 11.02 -6.77 8.01
N ASP A 125 10.59 -8.04 8.03
CA ASP A 125 9.32 -8.40 7.44
C ASP A 125 8.14 -7.73 8.15
N ILE A 126 7.01 -7.60 7.45
CA ILE A 126 5.78 -7.09 8.04
C ILE A 126 4.91 -8.24 8.52
N ASP A 127 4.45 -9.11 7.62
CA ASP A 127 3.42 -10.12 7.92
C ASP A 127 4.03 -11.33 8.64
N GLY A 128 3.63 -11.58 9.88
CA GLY A 128 4.19 -12.63 10.75
C GLY A 128 5.31 -12.14 11.68
N VAL A 129 5.87 -10.96 11.41
CA VAL A 129 6.91 -10.30 12.23
C VAL A 129 6.36 -9.07 12.96
N LEU A 130 5.88 -8.05 12.24
CA LEU A 130 5.29 -6.83 12.83
C LEU A 130 3.76 -6.91 12.91
N TYR A 131 3.12 -7.58 11.96
CA TYR A 131 1.68 -7.68 11.77
C TYR A 131 1.24 -9.14 11.84
N ASP A 132 0.26 -9.48 12.68
CA ASP A 132 -0.23 -10.87 12.80
C ASP A 132 -1.23 -11.23 11.69
N TYR A 133 -0.73 -11.36 10.45
CA TYR A 133 -1.56 -11.57 9.27
C TYR A 133 -2.52 -12.77 9.38
N PRO A 134 -2.06 -13.97 9.78
CA PRO A 134 -2.97 -15.12 9.90
C PRO A 134 -4.14 -14.87 10.86
N LYS A 135 -3.85 -14.32 12.05
CA LYS A 135 -4.88 -14.06 13.07
C LYS A 135 -5.89 -13.01 12.58
N GLU A 136 -5.41 -11.94 11.96
CA GLU A 136 -6.28 -10.89 11.42
C GLU A 136 -7.11 -11.35 10.23
N PHE A 137 -6.56 -12.24 9.40
CA PHE A 137 -7.32 -12.86 8.32
C PHE A 137 -8.40 -13.81 8.86
N PHE A 138 -8.12 -14.57 9.92
CA PHE A 138 -9.13 -15.43 10.55
C PHE A 138 -10.26 -14.61 11.18
N LYS A 139 -9.92 -13.49 11.82
CA LYS A 139 -10.90 -12.53 12.34
C LYS A 139 -11.79 -11.95 11.22
N PHE A 140 -11.19 -11.60 10.08
CA PHE A 140 -11.96 -11.19 8.90
C PHE A 140 -12.91 -12.29 8.41
N ILE A 141 -12.43 -13.54 8.35
CA ILE A 141 -13.29 -14.68 7.96
C ILE A 141 -14.45 -14.82 8.95
N GLN A 142 -14.20 -14.74 10.25
CA GLN A 142 -15.23 -14.80 11.27
C GLN A 142 -16.26 -13.68 11.10
N ASP A 143 -15.82 -12.43 10.93
CA ASP A 143 -16.70 -11.27 10.71
C ASP A 143 -17.54 -11.42 9.44
N LYS A 144 -17.01 -12.08 8.41
CA LYS A 144 -17.68 -12.24 7.11
C LYS A 144 -18.60 -13.43 7.00
N THR A 145 -18.25 -14.54 7.66
CA THR A 145 -18.90 -15.84 7.46
C THR A 145 -19.56 -16.36 8.73
N GLY A 146 -19.26 -15.80 9.90
CA GLY A 146 -19.63 -16.33 11.21
C GLY A 146 -18.80 -17.55 11.64
N ILE A 147 -17.95 -18.09 10.77
CA ILE A 147 -17.14 -19.27 11.07
C ILE A 147 -15.93 -18.86 11.90
N LYS A 148 -15.88 -19.37 13.13
CA LYS A 148 -14.81 -19.10 14.08
C LYS A 148 -13.67 -20.11 13.91
N ILE A 149 -12.44 -19.61 13.77
CA ILE A 149 -11.24 -20.44 13.62
C ILE A 149 -10.31 -20.15 14.81
N GLU A 150 -10.38 -21.00 15.83
CA GLU A 150 -9.56 -20.90 17.04
C GLU A 150 -8.62 -22.10 17.15
N ARG A 151 -7.49 -22.00 16.44
CA ARG A 151 -6.41 -22.98 16.56
C ARG A 151 -5.06 -22.34 16.32
N GLU A 152 -4.02 -23.00 16.84
CA GLU A 152 -2.65 -22.71 16.48
C GLU A 152 -2.42 -23.04 15.01
N ILE A 153 -1.84 -22.08 14.27
CA ILE A 153 -1.55 -22.23 12.84
C ILE A 153 -0.34 -23.15 12.69
N LYS A 154 -0.47 -24.24 11.94
CA LYS A 154 0.62 -25.20 11.76
C LYS A 154 1.24 -25.09 10.38
N ASN A 155 0.54 -24.48 9.42
CA ASN A 155 1.03 -24.24 8.08
C ASN A 155 1.01 -22.75 7.73
N TYR A 156 2.12 -22.27 7.16
CA TYR A 156 2.20 -20.90 6.64
C TYR A 156 1.24 -20.68 5.46
N ASP A 157 1.05 -21.70 4.61
CA ASP A 157 0.08 -21.63 3.52
C ASP A 157 -1.35 -21.74 4.06
N LEU A 158 -2.03 -20.60 4.13
CA LEU A 158 -3.40 -20.52 4.61
C LEU A 158 -4.42 -21.29 3.74
N TYR A 159 -4.11 -21.61 2.47
CA TYR A 159 -4.98 -22.48 1.67
C TYR A 159 -4.95 -23.91 2.17
N VAL A 160 -3.77 -24.39 2.60
CA VAL A 160 -3.61 -25.70 3.22
C VAL A 160 -4.14 -25.69 4.65
N GLU A 161 -3.82 -24.64 5.42
CA GLU A 161 -4.26 -24.51 6.82
C GLU A 161 -5.78 -24.52 6.95
N LEU A 162 -6.51 -23.90 6.01
CA LEU A 162 -7.97 -23.74 6.07
C LEU A 162 -8.75 -24.68 5.14
N SER A 163 -8.10 -25.72 4.60
CA SER A 163 -8.70 -26.58 3.58
C SER A 163 -9.86 -27.43 4.09
N LYS A 164 -10.00 -27.59 5.42
CA LYS A 164 -11.10 -28.33 6.05
C LYS A 164 -12.38 -27.48 6.14
N GLU A 165 -12.22 -26.18 6.28
CA GLU A 165 -13.31 -25.23 6.47
C GLU A 165 -13.79 -24.65 5.13
N PHE A 166 -12.89 -24.50 4.17
CA PHE A 166 -13.17 -23.79 2.93
C PHE A 166 -12.50 -24.43 1.72
N SER A 167 -13.21 -24.41 0.58
CA SER A 167 -12.60 -24.75 -0.71
C SER A 167 -11.64 -23.64 -1.18
N ILE A 168 -10.68 -24.01 -2.04
CA ILE A 168 -9.71 -23.06 -2.61
C ILE A 168 -10.38 -21.85 -3.28
N PRO A 169 -11.45 -21.99 -4.10
CA PRO A 169 -12.13 -20.85 -4.69
C PRO A 169 -12.73 -19.89 -3.65
N VAL A 170 -13.29 -20.42 -2.57
CA VAL A 170 -13.87 -19.61 -1.48
C VAL A 170 -12.78 -18.84 -0.75
N LEU A 171 -11.67 -19.49 -0.38
CA LEU A 171 -10.54 -18.82 0.27
C LEU A 171 -9.90 -17.76 -0.62
N SER A 172 -9.81 -18.01 -1.93
CA SER A 172 -9.30 -17.01 -2.88
C SER A 172 -10.19 -15.78 -2.90
N ARG A 173 -11.52 -15.95 -2.92
CA ARG A 173 -12.46 -14.83 -2.86
C ARG A 173 -12.33 -14.06 -1.55
N LEU A 174 -12.25 -14.75 -0.42
CA LEU A 174 -12.10 -14.12 0.90
C LEU A 174 -10.78 -13.33 1.01
N LYS A 175 -9.66 -13.85 0.50
CA LYS A 175 -8.38 -13.11 0.45
C LYS A 175 -8.50 -11.85 -0.41
N ASP A 176 -9.18 -11.93 -1.55
CA ASP A 176 -9.40 -10.79 -2.43
C ASP A 176 -10.30 -9.73 -1.78
N GLU A 177 -11.37 -10.14 -1.10
CA GLU A 177 -12.24 -9.25 -0.33
C GLU A 177 -11.47 -8.59 0.83
N TYR A 178 -10.66 -9.35 1.58
CA TYR A 178 -9.82 -8.83 2.65
C TYR A 178 -8.92 -7.69 2.15
N ARG A 179 -8.20 -7.93 1.02
CA ARG A 179 -7.31 -6.95 0.40
C ARG A 179 -8.03 -5.73 -0.17
N GLN A 180 -9.31 -5.88 -0.53
CA GLN A 180 -10.16 -4.80 -1.05
C GLN A 180 -10.87 -3.98 0.03
N SER A 181 -11.06 -4.53 1.23
CA SER A 181 -11.99 -4.01 2.24
C SER A 181 -11.46 -2.95 3.19
N GLY A 182 -10.13 -2.82 3.33
CA GLY A 182 -9.49 -1.95 4.32
C GLY A 182 -9.31 -2.58 5.69
N TYR A 183 -9.64 -3.86 5.82
CA TYR A 183 -9.54 -4.59 7.07
C TYR A 183 -8.11 -4.65 7.62
N LEU A 184 -7.10 -4.64 6.74
CA LEU A 184 -5.68 -4.65 7.11
C LEU A 184 -5.34 -3.60 8.18
N LYS A 185 -5.94 -2.41 8.07
CA LYS A 185 -5.70 -1.27 8.98
C LYS A 185 -6.11 -1.53 10.42
N LYS A 186 -7.05 -2.46 10.64
CA LYS A 186 -7.58 -2.78 11.98
C LYS A 186 -6.72 -3.78 12.75
N GLY A 187 -5.71 -4.35 12.11
CA GLY A 187 -4.94 -5.43 12.71
C GLY A 187 -4.04 -4.96 13.82
N LEU A 188 -3.84 -5.81 14.82
CA LEU A 188 -2.96 -5.48 15.94
C LEU A 188 -1.49 -5.77 15.59
N PRO A 189 -0.56 -4.92 16.06
CA PRO A 189 0.85 -5.21 15.96
C PRO A 189 1.22 -6.39 16.86
N ILE A 190 2.24 -7.14 16.46
CA ILE A 190 2.82 -8.18 17.30
C ILE A 190 3.51 -7.52 18.50
N ASP A 191 3.30 -8.06 19.70
CA ASP A 191 3.82 -7.50 20.95
C ASP A 191 5.34 -7.29 20.90
N GLY A 192 5.79 -6.12 21.36
CA GLY A 192 7.21 -5.72 21.37
C GLY A 192 7.76 -5.23 20.03
N SER A 193 6.98 -5.30 18.93
CA SER A 193 7.46 -4.88 17.61
C SER A 193 7.77 -3.38 17.53
N ARG A 194 6.97 -2.54 18.17
CA ARG A 194 7.18 -1.09 18.25
C ARG A 194 8.50 -0.77 18.98
N GLU A 195 8.68 -1.35 20.17
CA GLU A 195 9.85 -1.16 21.02
C GLU A 195 11.12 -1.68 20.34
N PHE A 196 10.99 -2.78 19.60
CA PHE A 196 12.06 -3.33 18.77
C PHE A 196 12.54 -2.34 17.71
N LEU A 197 11.63 -1.83 16.87
CA LEU A 197 11.98 -0.85 15.83
C LEU A 197 12.58 0.43 16.44
N LYS A 198 12.03 0.90 17.56
CA LYS A 198 12.59 2.04 18.30
C LYS A 198 14.01 1.78 18.79
N SER A 199 14.27 0.58 19.34
CA SER A 199 15.61 0.19 19.81
C SER A 199 16.61 0.14 18.66
N LEU A 200 16.22 -0.41 17.51
CA LEU A 200 17.05 -0.42 16.30
C LEU A 200 17.39 1.01 15.84
N LYS A 201 16.43 1.94 15.87
CA LYS A 201 16.69 3.35 15.55
C LYS A 201 17.68 3.99 16.53
N GLN A 202 17.54 3.72 17.83
CA GLN A 202 18.45 4.24 18.86
C GLN A 202 19.88 3.70 18.69
N MET A 203 20.04 2.49 18.14
CA MET A 203 21.34 1.92 17.79
C MET A 203 21.92 2.45 16.47
N GLY A 204 21.22 3.36 15.79
CA GLY A 204 21.68 4.00 14.55
C GLY A 204 21.43 3.18 13.27
N PHE A 205 20.61 2.13 13.32
CA PHE A 205 20.26 1.38 12.11
C PHE A 205 19.28 2.15 11.23
N GLY A 206 19.49 2.07 9.92
CA GLY A 206 18.44 2.32 8.94
C GLY A 206 17.49 1.12 8.89
N ILE A 207 16.18 1.35 8.97
CA ILE A 207 15.18 0.28 9.02
C ILE A 207 14.43 0.23 7.70
N THR A 208 14.58 -0.86 6.97
CA THR A 208 13.76 -1.12 5.78
C THR A 208 12.78 -2.25 6.05
N LEU A 209 11.50 -1.99 5.84
CA LEU A 209 10.48 -3.03 5.86
C LEU A 209 10.51 -3.80 4.55
N MET A 210 10.33 -5.12 4.58
CA MET A 210 10.34 -5.95 3.38
C MET A 210 9.13 -6.87 3.35
N THR A 211 8.20 -6.66 2.43
CA THR A 211 6.91 -7.37 2.41
C THR A 211 6.57 -7.91 1.02
N ALA A 212 5.89 -9.07 0.99
CA ALA A 212 5.34 -9.69 -0.22
C ALA A 212 3.91 -9.23 -0.55
N ARG A 213 3.38 -8.23 0.16
CA ARG A 213 2.03 -7.68 -0.07
C ARG A 213 1.82 -7.25 -1.54
N GLU A 214 0.74 -7.74 -2.16
CA GLU A 214 0.40 -7.55 -3.58
C GLU A 214 -0.11 -6.13 -3.93
N TYR A 215 0.67 -5.08 -3.65
CA TYR A 215 0.25 -3.70 -3.88
C TYR A 215 0.04 -3.34 -5.37
N LYS A 216 0.68 -4.08 -6.29
CA LYS A 216 0.51 -3.88 -7.74
C LYS A 216 -0.87 -4.32 -8.22
N LYS A 217 -1.37 -5.45 -7.68
CA LYS A 217 -2.72 -5.95 -7.96
C LYS A 217 -3.77 -5.14 -7.19
N TYR A 218 -3.50 -4.82 -5.92
CA TYR A 218 -4.39 -4.04 -5.06
C TYR A 218 -3.71 -2.75 -4.59
N LYS A 219 -3.81 -1.67 -5.38
CA LYS A 219 -3.14 -0.37 -5.12
C LYS A 219 -3.38 0.22 -3.72
N ARG A 220 -4.53 -0.10 -3.10
CA ARG A 220 -4.87 0.34 -1.75
C ARG A 220 -3.95 -0.22 -0.66
N ILE A 221 -3.41 -1.43 -0.85
CA ILE A 221 -2.56 -2.12 0.12
C ILE A 221 -1.34 -1.28 0.51
N TYR A 222 -0.78 -0.51 -0.42
CA TYR A 222 0.33 0.39 -0.10
C TYR A 222 -0.08 1.39 0.97
N GLY A 223 -1.14 2.16 0.73
CA GLY A 223 -1.58 3.20 1.66
C GLY A 223 -2.19 2.63 2.94
N ASP A 224 -2.92 1.50 2.87
CA ASP A 224 -3.39 0.80 4.07
C ASP A 224 -2.22 0.36 4.95
N THR A 225 -1.11 -0.10 4.35
CA THR A 225 0.11 -0.44 5.11
C THR A 225 0.74 0.78 5.74
N LEU A 226 0.85 1.90 5.02
CA LEU A 226 1.41 3.14 5.59
C LEU A 226 0.54 3.71 6.71
N GLU A 227 -0.78 3.70 6.54
CA GLU A 227 -1.74 4.13 7.54
C GLU A 227 -1.60 3.25 8.80
N TRP A 228 -1.56 1.93 8.64
CA TRP A 228 -1.33 1.00 9.74
C TRP A 228 0.01 1.23 10.46
N LEU A 229 1.10 1.42 9.72
CA LEU A 229 2.43 1.70 10.29
C LEU A 229 2.42 2.99 11.11
N ARG A 230 1.78 4.04 10.59
CA ARG A 230 1.66 5.34 11.26
C ARG A 230 0.81 5.26 12.52
N GLU A 231 -0.38 4.64 12.44
CA GLU A 231 -1.29 4.51 13.59
C GLU A 231 -0.71 3.66 14.72
N ASN A 232 0.22 2.77 14.40
CA ASN A 232 0.90 1.92 15.38
C ASN A 232 2.30 2.42 15.78
N ASP A 233 2.67 3.65 15.42
CA ASP A 233 3.97 4.28 15.71
C ASP A 233 5.18 3.42 15.28
N MET A 234 5.06 2.72 14.16
CA MET A 234 6.11 1.86 13.63
C MET A 234 7.19 2.70 12.95
N MET A 235 8.39 2.70 13.51
CA MET A 235 9.52 3.47 12.96
C MET A 235 10.19 2.72 11.81
N PHE A 236 10.27 3.33 10.64
CA PHE A 236 10.96 2.80 9.47
C PHE A 236 11.48 3.92 8.55
N ASP A 237 12.41 3.60 7.67
CA ASP A 237 13.03 4.51 6.70
C ASP A 237 12.70 4.16 5.24
N GLY A 238 12.36 2.91 4.97
CA GLY A 238 11.99 2.46 3.63
C GLY A 238 11.08 1.23 3.66
N ILE A 239 10.44 0.96 2.53
CA ILE A 239 9.65 -0.25 2.29
C ILE A 239 10.03 -0.84 0.93
N VAL A 240 10.40 -2.12 0.94
CA VAL A 240 10.61 -2.93 -0.25
C VAL A 240 9.47 -3.91 -0.42
N TRP A 241 8.84 -3.84 -1.58
CA TRP A 241 7.70 -4.67 -1.95
C TRP A 241 8.18 -5.78 -2.90
N SER A 242 8.45 -6.97 -2.37
CA SER A 242 8.96 -8.10 -3.15
C SER A 242 8.49 -9.44 -2.60
N GLU A 243 7.99 -10.30 -3.49
CA GLU A 243 7.75 -11.73 -3.21
C GLU A 243 9.07 -12.52 -3.14
N LYS A 244 10.09 -12.07 -3.88
CA LYS A 244 11.44 -12.64 -3.89
C LYS A 244 12.36 -11.77 -3.05
N LYS A 245 12.37 -12.02 -1.75
CA LYS A 245 13.06 -11.20 -0.76
C LYS A 245 14.58 -11.22 -0.94
N GLU A 246 15.14 -12.38 -1.27
CA GLU A 246 16.56 -12.58 -1.54
C GLU A 246 17.06 -11.74 -2.73
N GLU A 247 16.31 -11.69 -3.83
CA GLU A 247 16.67 -10.86 -5.00
C GLU A 247 16.62 -9.37 -4.65
N ALA A 248 15.62 -8.96 -3.87
CA ALA A 248 15.47 -7.57 -3.46
C ALA A 248 16.58 -7.14 -2.51
N VAL A 249 16.96 -8.02 -1.58
CA VAL A 249 18.08 -7.83 -0.66
C VAL A 249 19.40 -7.66 -1.40
N TYR A 250 19.70 -8.57 -2.33
CA TYR A 250 20.92 -8.53 -3.13
C TYR A 250 21.05 -7.23 -3.93
N ARG A 251 19.94 -6.70 -4.47
CA ARG A 251 19.94 -5.49 -5.30
C ARG A 251 19.96 -4.19 -4.51
N SER A 252 19.32 -4.17 -3.34
CA SER A 252 18.94 -2.91 -2.69
C SER A 252 19.75 -2.59 -1.44
N PHE A 253 20.42 -3.57 -0.83
CA PHE A 253 21.04 -3.40 0.49
C PHE A 253 22.47 -3.98 0.56
N PRO A 254 23.47 -3.34 -0.07
CA PRO A 254 24.85 -3.80 0.00
C PRO A 254 25.42 -3.78 1.44
N ASN A 255 24.85 -2.96 2.33
CA ASN A 255 25.24 -2.80 3.73
C ASN A 255 24.21 -3.37 4.72
N LEU A 256 23.46 -4.40 4.31
CA LEU A 256 22.51 -5.07 5.18
C LEU A 256 23.23 -5.80 6.33
N ALA A 257 22.96 -5.37 7.56
CA ALA A 257 23.53 -5.96 8.76
C ALA A 257 22.88 -7.30 9.10
N PHE A 258 21.54 -7.37 9.06
CA PHE A 258 20.77 -8.61 9.22
C PHE A 258 19.33 -8.42 8.72
N ALA A 259 18.62 -9.54 8.58
CA ALA A 259 17.18 -9.56 8.32
C ALA A 259 16.40 -10.19 9.48
N VAL A 260 15.11 -9.86 9.61
CA VAL A 260 14.15 -10.46 10.55
C VAL A 260 12.96 -10.99 9.75
N GLU A 261 12.65 -12.27 9.93
CA GLU A 261 11.67 -13.01 9.11
C GLU A 261 10.92 -14.04 9.99
N ASP A 262 9.71 -14.43 9.59
CA ASP A 262 8.93 -15.54 10.18
C ASP A 262 8.88 -16.77 9.27
N ASN A 263 8.96 -16.58 7.94
CA ASN A 263 8.96 -17.64 6.96
C ASN A 263 10.34 -18.32 6.85
N LEU A 264 10.38 -19.62 7.11
CA LEU A 264 11.63 -20.41 7.11
C LEU A 264 12.35 -20.42 5.75
N ASP A 265 11.61 -20.53 4.65
CA ASP A 265 12.20 -20.61 3.32
C ASP A 265 12.82 -19.28 2.90
N ASN A 266 12.12 -18.17 3.17
CA ASN A 266 12.66 -16.83 2.96
C ASN A 266 13.92 -16.60 3.80
N ALA A 267 13.89 -16.97 5.08
CA ALA A 267 15.04 -16.83 5.97
C ALA A 267 16.25 -17.62 5.46
N ASN A 268 16.03 -18.86 5.02
CA ASN A 268 17.10 -19.70 4.46
C ASN A 268 17.64 -19.13 3.14
N LYS A 269 16.79 -18.64 2.23
CA LYS A 269 17.22 -18.02 0.97
C LYS A 269 18.04 -16.76 1.18
N ILE A 270 17.62 -15.88 2.09
CA ILE A 270 18.39 -14.67 2.45
C ILE A 270 19.74 -15.08 3.07
N ALA A 271 19.75 -16.08 3.95
CA ALA A 271 20.97 -16.56 4.60
C ALA A 271 21.99 -17.16 3.61
N MET A 272 21.55 -17.76 2.51
CA MET A 272 22.43 -18.26 1.43
C MET A 272 23.23 -17.13 0.76
N LEU A 273 22.77 -15.88 0.82
CA LEU A 273 23.52 -14.71 0.36
C LEU A 273 24.63 -14.27 1.34
N GLY A 274 24.85 -15.03 2.42
CA GLY A 274 25.82 -14.70 3.45
C GLY A 274 25.30 -13.70 4.48
N ILE A 275 23.99 -13.43 4.54
CA ILE A 275 23.39 -12.46 5.45
C ILE A 275 22.90 -13.16 6.72
N LYS A 276 23.09 -12.51 7.88
CA LYS A 276 22.53 -13.00 9.14
C LYS A 276 21.03 -12.81 9.16
N VAL A 277 20.27 -13.83 9.57
CA VAL A 277 18.81 -13.74 9.66
C VAL A 277 18.35 -14.16 11.05
N PHE A 278 17.52 -13.34 11.68
CA PHE A 278 16.79 -13.71 12.88
C PHE A 278 15.41 -14.23 12.48
N LEU A 279 15.18 -15.52 12.72
CA LEU A 279 13.90 -16.18 12.44
C LEU A 279 13.06 -16.19 13.71
N LEU A 280 11.97 -15.41 13.74
CA LEU A 280 11.03 -15.44 14.87
C LEU A 280 10.41 -16.83 14.96
N ASP A 281 10.47 -17.45 16.14
CA ASP A 281 10.03 -18.81 16.32
C ASP A 281 8.50 -18.90 16.27
N LYS A 282 7.98 -19.66 15.31
CA LYS A 282 6.54 -19.86 15.10
C LYS A 282 6.23 -21.34 14.99
N SER A 283 5.00 -21.72 15.26
CA SER A 283 4.51 -23.09 15.15
C SER A 283 4.68 -23.69 13.75
N TYR A 284 4.55 -22.86 12.71
CA TYR A 284 4.63 -23.28 11.31
C TYR A 284 6.04 -23.31 10.70
N ASN A 285 7.09 -22.89 11.44
CA ASN A 285 8.43 -22.72 10.86
C ASN A 285 9.52 -23.63 11.50
N LYS A 286 9.14 -24.79 12.05
CA LYS A 286 10.02 -25.71 12.83
C LYS A 286 11.03 -26.54 12.02
N GLY A 287 11.27 -26.20 10.75
CA GLY A 287 12.20 -26.93 9.89
C GLY A 287 13.68 -26.58 10.10
N LYS A 288 14.54 -27.23 9.29
CA LYS A 288 15.99 -27.04 9.29
C LYS A 288 16.38 -25.64 8.81
N THR A 289 17.33 -25.05 9.52
CA THR A 289 17.84 -23.71 9.25
C THR A 289 19.22 -23.75 8.61
N ASN A 290 19.50 -22.77 7.75
CA ASN A 290 20.85 -22.43 7.30
C ASN A 290 21.70 -21.96 8.51
N ASN A 291 23.04 -22.09 8.44
CA ASN A 291 23.94 -21.75 9.53
C ASN A 291 23.96 -20.25 9.90
N LYS A 292 23.52 -19.36 9.00
CA LYS A 292 23.36 -17.92 9.30
C LYS A 292 21.96 -17.53 9.79
N VAL A 293 21.05 -18.49 9.92
CA VAL A 293 19.72 -18.28 10.49
C VAL A 293 19.74 -18.61 11.98
N ILE A 294 19.38 -17.63 12.81
CA ILE A 294 19.28 -17.74 14.26
C ILE A 294 17.81 -17.66 14.63
N ARG A 295 17.27 -18.77 15.14
CA ARG A 295 15.91 -18.81 15.67
C ARG A 295 15.85 -18.08 17.01
N VAL A 296 14.88 -17.17 17.15
CA VAL A 296 14.69 -16.31 18.32
C VAL A 296 13.24 -16.37 18.78
N LYS A 297 12.98 -16.31 20.09
CA LYS A 297 11.61 -16.44 20.62
C LYS A 297 10.81 -15.15 20.49
N ASN A 298 11.49 -14.01 20.61
CA ASN A 298 10.90 -12.68 20.61
C ASN A 298 11.93 -11.63 20.17
N PHE A 299 11.53 -10.36 20.18
CA PHE A 299 12.40 -9.25 19.81
C PHE A 299 13.51 -8.96 20.84
N ASP A 300 13.28 -9.22 22.12
CA ASP A 300 14.29 -9.01 23.16
C ASP A 300 15.50 -9.91 22.97
N ASP A 301 15.29 -11.16 22.52
CA ASP A 301 16.37 -12.08 22.13
C ASP A 301 17.25 -11.50 21.01
N ILE A 302 16.66 -10.74 20.08
CA ILE A 302 17.41 -10.08 19.00
C ILE A 302 18.22 -8.94 19.59
N ILE A 303 17.58 -8.04 20.34
CA ILE A 303 18.24 -6.87 20.96
C ILE A 303 19.38 -7.30 21.88
N GLY A 304 19.20 -8.35 22.69
CA GLY A 304 20.24 -8.88 23.57
C GLY A 304 21.47 -9.43 22.84
N ARG A 305 21.34 -9.79 21.55
CA ARG A 305 22.44 -10.26 20.69
C ARG A 305 23.13 -9.16 19.87
N LEU A 306 22.58 -7.94 19.89
CA LEU A 306 23.14 -6.78 19.20
C LEU A 306 23.96 -5.88 20.14
N LYS A 307 23.75 -6.01 21.44
CA LYS A 307 24.60 -5.43 22.49
C LYS A 307 25.90 -6.24 22.63
#